data_AF-A0A2A5ALI8-F1
#
_entry.id   AF-A0A2A5ALI8-F1
#
_cell.length_a   1.000
_cell.length_b   1.000
_cell.length_c   1.000
_cell.angle_alpha   90.00
_cell.angle_beta   90.00
_cell.angle_gamma   90.00
#
_symmetry.space_group_name_H-M   'P 1'
#
loop_
_entity.id
_entity.type
_entity.pdbx_description
1 polymer ?
#
loop_
_entity_poly.entity_id
_entity_poly.type
_entity_poly.pdbx_seq_one_letter_code
_entity_poly.pdbx_strand_id
1 'polypeptide(L)'
;MSALGTYLRYGYISAPHSIFEGIHKIEPGTIVTLKLDKLVENRFTQTQENFWSLAGTYSQFSGQLIQDEKQALSQLDTTLNGVINQQSIADVPLGAFLSGGIDSSLVSACLQANSDKPIDTFTIGFHEKDFNEAEHAKKIAQHIGSKHHELYLN
;
A
#
# COMPACT_ATOMS: atom_id res chain seq x y z
N MET A 1 14.48 17.60 -10.60
CA MET A 1 13.70 18.49 -9.71
C MET A 1 14.37 18.47 -8.35
N SER A 2 14.52 19.58 -7.62
CA SER A 2 15.18 19.58 -6.30
C SER A 2 14.27 19.00 -5.21
N ALA A 3 14.83 18.73 -4.01
CA ALA A 3 14.08 18.36 -2.81
C ALA A 3 12.92 19.34 -2.51
N LEU A 4 13.20 20.65 -2.57
CA LEU A 4 12.18 21.68 -2.39
C LEU A 4 11.13 21.65 -3.52
N GLY A 5 11.58 21.42 -4.76
CA GLY A 5 10.67 21.33 -5.90
C GLY A 5 9.68 20.16 -5.79
N THR A 6 10.13 18.98 -5.33
CA THR A 6 9.24 17.82 -5.14
C THR A 6 8.26 18.04 -4.00
N TYR A 7 8.71 18.60 -2.88
CA TYR A 7 7.83 18.95 -1.77
C TYR A 7 6.72 19.92 -2.18
N LEU A 8 7.07 21.04 -2.83
CA LEU A 8 6.09 22.05 -3.24
C LEU A 8 5.10 21.53 -4.29
N ARG A 9 5.49 20.55 -5.11
CA ARG A 9 4.63 19.98 -6.15
C ARG A 9 3.74 18.85 -5.64
N TYR A 10 4.25 17.98 -4.78
CA TYR A 10 3.61 16.71 -4.43
C TYR A 10 3.22 16.60 -2.95
N GLY A 11 3.60 17.56 -2.11
CA GLY A 11 3.38 17.50 -0.65
C GLY A 11 4.38 16.58 0.08
N TYR A 12 5.29 15.93 -0.64
CA TYR A 12 6.36 15.12 -0.06
C TYR A 12 7.62 15.18 -0.93
N ILE A 13 8.77 14.89 -0.31
CA ILE A 13 10.05 14.81 -1.03
C ILE A 13 10.16 13.41 -1.61
N SER A 14 10.27 13.25 -2.93
CA SER A 14 10.44 11.94 -3.57
C SER A 14 11.89 11.46 -3.52
N ALA A 15 12.11 10.14 -3.62
CA ALA A 15 13.45 9.60 -3.86
C ALA A 15 14.03 10.19 -5.17
N PRO A 16 15.36 10.34 -5.29
CA PRO A 16 16.39 9.98 -4.30
C PRO A 16 16.65 11.07 -3.23
N HIS A 17 15.88 12.17 -3.25
CA HIS A 17 16.12 13.32 -2.39
C HIS A 17 15.65 13.09 -0.94
N SER A 18 16.22 13.86 -0.01
CA SER A 18 15.69 14.01 1.36
C SER A 18 15.68 15.49 1.75
N ILE A 19 15.15 15.83 2.94
CA ILE A 19 15.26 17.19 3.51
C ILE A 19 16.70 17.53 3.94
N PHE A 20 17.57 16.53 4.12
CA PHE A 20 18.90 16.70 4.69
C PHE A 20 19.97 16.58 3.62
N GLU A 21 21.00 17.42 3.74
CA GLU A 21 22.19 17.34 2.90
C GLU A 21 22.96 16.03 3.17
N GLY A 22 23.47 15.41 2.11
CA GLY A 22 24.22 14.14 2.20
C GLY A 22 23.37 12.91 2.53
N ILE A 23 22.07 13.05 2.76
CA ILE A 23 21.15 11.93 3.00
C ILE A 23 20.27 11.72 1.76
N HIS A 24 20.27 10.49 1.27
CA HIS A 24 19.56 10.09 0.06
C HIS A 24 18.62 8.92 0.35
N LYS A 25 17.48 8.90 -0.34
CA LYS A 25 16.55 7.77 -0.31
C LYS A 25 16.85 6.84 -1.46
N ILE A 26 16.79 5.53 -1.20
CA ILE A 26 16.88 4.52 -2.26
C ILE A 26 15.61 4.60 -3.10
N GLU A 27 15.76 4.59 -4.42
CA GLU A 27 14.62 4.58 -5.34
C GLU A 27 13.89 3.22 -5.27
N PRO A 28 12.55 3.18 -5.35
CA PRO A 28 11.82 1.93 -5.41
C PRO A 28 12.30 1.03 -6.56
N GLY A 29 12.30 -0.30 -6.37
CA GLY A 29 12.71 -1.26 -7.41
C GLY A 29 14.21 -1.31 -7.70
N THR A 30 15.04 -0.81 -6.77
CA THR A 30 16.48 -0.67 -6.93
C THR A 30 17.27 -1.47 -5.89
N ILE A 31 18.39 -2.07 -6.31
CA ILE A 31 19.45 -2.59 -5.43
C ILE A 31 20.59 -1.57 -5.42
N VAL A 32 21.05 -1.21 -4.22
CA VAL A 32 22.27 -0.42 -4.00
C VAL A 32 23.32 -1.30 -3.35
N THR A 33 24.45 -1.47 -4.02
CA THR A 33 25.58 -2.27 -3.53
C THR A 33 26.68 -1.34 -3.07
N LEU A 34 27.00 -1.38 -1.78
CA LEU A 34 28.10 -0.63 -1.18
C LEU A 34 29.35 -1.50 -1.16
N LYS A 35 30.46 -0.98 -1.70
CA LYS A 35 31.77 -1.63 -1.60
C LYS A 35 32.51 -1.11 -0.37
N LEU A 36 32.65 -1.97 0.63
CA LEU A 36 33.20 -1.63 1.95
C LEU A 36 34.74 -1.61 2.00
N ASP A 37 35.40 -2.14 0.97
CA ASP A 37 36.84 -2.31 0.89
C ASP A 37 37.59 -1.01 0.54
N LYS A 38 36.90 0.00 0.00
CA LYS A 38 37.48 1.29 -0.38
C LYS A 38 36.58 2.46 -0.03
N LEU A 39 37.08 3.30 0.88
CA LEU A 39 36.56 4.65 1.07
C LEU A 39 37.31 5.61 0.13
N VAL A 40 36.54 6.37 -0.66
CA VAL A 40 37.06 7.50 -1.44
C VAL A 40 36.43 8.75 -0.85
N GLU A 41 37.26 9.68 -0.35
CA GLU A 41 36.79 10.91 0.33
C GLU A 41 35.82 10.63 1.50
N ASN A 42 36.13 9.63 2.34
CA ASN A 42 35.27 9.18 3.45
C ASN A 42 33.88 8.70 3.01
N ARG A 43 33.69 8.31 1.74
CA ARG A 43 32.46 7.73 1.22
C ARG A 43 32.70 6.33 0.65
N PHE A 44 31.75 5.43 0.85
CA PHE A 44 31.77 4.13 0.17
C PHE A 44 31.52 4.33 -1.32
N THR A 45 32.23 3.55 -2.14
CA THR A 45 31.84 3.45 -3.55
C THR A 45 30.57 2.61 -3.64
N GLN A 46 29.63 3.04 -4.46
CA GLN A 46 28.33 2.38 -4.62
C GLN A 46 28.01 2.11 -6.08
N THR A 47 27.28 1.04 -6.33
CA THR A 47 26.63 0.77 -7.63
C THR A 47 25.13 0.63 -7.42
N GLN A 48 24.36 1.03 -8.43
CA GLN A 48 22.91 0.97 -8.41
C GLN A 48 22.43 0.15 -9.62
N GLU A 49 21.50 -0.78 -9.39
CA GLU A 49 20.83 -1.52 -10.45
C GLU A 49 19.32 -1.60 -10.19
N ASN A 50 18.53 -1.47 -11.26
CA ASN A 50 17.08 -1.60 -11.17
C ASN A 50 16.72 -3.07 -11.37
N PHE A 51 16.14 -3.69 -10.34
CA PHE A 51 15.62 -5.06 -10.44
C PHE A 51 14.14 -5.09 -10.83
N TRP A 52 13.43 -3.96 -10.66
CA TRP A 52 12.02 -3.84 -11.02
C TRP A 52 11.69 -2.43 -11.51
N SER A 53 10.81 -2.32 -12.51
CA SER A 53 10.21 -1.04 -12.90
C SER A 53 8.80 -1.23 -13.43
N LEU A 54 7.89 -0.34 -13.04
CA LEU A 54 6.51 -0.39 -13.53
C LEU A 54 6.43 -0.29 -15.06
N ALA A 55 7.23 0.59 -15.67
CA ALA A 55 7.27 0.76 -17.12
C ALA A 55 7.75 -0.52 -17.83
N GLY A 56 8.80 -1.16 -17.31
CA GLY A 56 9.29 -2.44 -17.83
C GLY A 56 8.23 -3.54 -17.70
N THR A 57 7.60 -3.67 -16.53
CA THR A 57 6.49 -4.62 -16.33
C THR A 57 5.34 -4.34 -17.28
N TYR A 58 4.86 -3.10 -17.36
CA TYR A 58 3.75 -2.74 -18.26
C TYR A 58 4.06 -3.06 -19.73
N SER A 59 5.26 -2.75 -20.22
CA SER A 59 5.66 -3.06 -21.60
C SER A 59 5.66 -4.56 -21.92
N GLN A 60 5.89 -5.44 -20.93
CA GLN A 60 5.82 -6.88 -21.11
C GLN A 60 4.37 -7.38 -21.31
N PHE A 61 3.38 -6.63 -20.78
CA PHE A 61 1.97 -7.02 -20.78
C PHE A 61 1.07 -6.13 -21.66
N SER A 62 1.61 -5.08 -22.30
CA SER A 62 0.81 -4.07 -23.01
C SER A 62 -0.01 -4.62 -24.20
N GLY A 63 0.25 -5.86 -24.64
CA GLY A 63 -0.53 -6.57 -25.66
C GLY A 63 -1.49 -7.63 -25.13
N GLN A 64 -1.57 -7.83 -23.81
CA GLN A 64 -2.34 -8.91 -23.17
C GLN A 64 -3.57 -8.36 -22.43
N LEU A 65 -4.32 -7.48 -23.08
CA LEU A 65 -5.55 -6.93 -22.50
C LEU A 65 -6.63 -8.00 -22.43
N ILE A 66 -7.16 -8.22 -21.22
CA ILE A 66 -8.32 -9.07 -21.00
C ILE A 66 -9.54 -8.38 -21.61
N GLN A 67 -10.16 -9.02 -22.61
CA GLN A 67 -11.33 -8.47 -23.32
C GLN A 67 -12.65 -8.98 -22.74
N ASP A 68 -12.63 -10.17 -22.14
CA ASP A 68 -13.81 -10.80 -21.58
C ASP A 68 -14.00 -10.39 -20.11
N GLU A 69 -15.16 -9.80 -19.80
CA GLU A 69 -15.48 -9.32 -18.45
C GLU A 69 -15.48 -10.45 -17.43
N LYS A 70 -16.01 -11.62 -17.79
CA LYS A 70 -16.06 -12.77 -16.88
C LYS A 70 -14.66 -13.27 -16.53
N GLN A 71 -13.77 -13.33 -17.51
CA GLN A 71 -12.35 -13.63 -17.30
C GLN A 71 -11.70 -12.56 -16.40
N ALA A 72 -11.97 -11.28 -16.65
CA ALA A 72 -11.41 -10.18 -15.86
C ALA A 72 -11.84 -10.26 -14.39
N LEU A 73 -13.13 -10.50 -14.12
CA LEU A 73 -13.66 -10.67 -12.77
C LEU A 73 -13.02 -11.86 -12.06
N SER A 74 -12.96 -13.02 -12.72
CA SER A 74 -12.33 -14.23 -12.16
C SER A 74 -10.85 -14.02 -11.83
N GLN A 75 -10.11 -13.35 -12.71
CA GLN A 75 -8.70 -13.06 -12.50
C GLN A 75 -8.49 -12.02 -11.39
N LEU A 76 -9.36 -11.01 -11.29
CA LEU A 76 -9.33 -10.01 -10.24
C LEU A 76 -9.57 -10.68 -8.87
N ASP A 77 -10.63 -11.49 -8.75
CA ASP A 77 -10.94 -12.22 -7.52
C ASP A 77 -9.80 -13.14 -7.11
N THR A 78 -9.24 -13.90 -8.05
CA THR A 78 -8.10 -14.80 -7.79
C THR A 78 -6.87 -14.02 -7.32
N THR A 79 -6.55 -12.91 -7.99
CA THR A 79 -5.36 -12.11 -7.69
C THR A 79 -5.49 -11.42 -6.34
N LEU A 80 -6.63 -10.78 -6.07
CA LEU A 80 -6.87 -10.07 -4.82
C LEU A 80 -6.88 -11.04 -3.64
N ASN A 81 -7.64 -12.13 -3.71
CA ASN A 81 -7.65 -13.12 -2.63
C ASN A 81 -6.27 -13.73 -2.44
N GLY A 82 -5.53 -14.02 -3.52
CA GLY A 82 -4.17 -14.54 -3.44
C GLY A 82 -3.21 -13.59 -2.71
N VAL A 83 -3.16 -12.32 -3.10
CA VAL A 83 -2.27 -11.32 -2.49
C VAL A 83 -2.68 -11.04 -1.04
N ILE A 84 -3.97 -10.88 -0.77
CA ILE A 84 -4.45 -10.57 0.58
C ILE A 84 -4.20 -11.75 1.53
N ASN A 85 -4.39 -12.98 1.07
CA ASN A 85 -4.10 -14.17 1.87
C ASN A 85 -2.58 -14.36 2.11
N GLN A 86 -1.72 -13.92 1.18
CA GLN A 86 -0.27 -13.91 1.44
C GLN A 86 0.11 -12.91 2.55
N GLN A 87 -0.61 -11.79 2.64
CA GLN A 87 -0.40 -10.77 3.68
C GLN A 87 -1.13 -11.06 4.99
N SER A 88 -2.00 -12.08 5.04
CA SER A 88 -2.73 -12.49 6.25
C SER A 88 -1.95 -13.50 7.10
N ILE A 89 -0.78 -13.97 6.67
CA ILE A 89 0.02 -14.93 7.44
C ILE A 89 0.67 -14.19 8.63
N ALA A 90 0.13 -14.40 9.84
CA ALA A 90 0.62 -13.79 11.06
C ALA A 90 0.40 -14.71 12.28
N ASP A 91 1.33 -14.67 13.25
CA ASP A 91 1.20 -15.35 14.56
C ASP A 91 0.36 -14.55 15.57
N VAL A 92 -0.22 -13.43 15.13
CA VAL A 92 -1.00 -12.49 15.93
C VAL A 92 -2.35 -12.23 15.25
N PRO A 93 -3.38 -11.79 16.00
CA PRO A 93 -4.65 -11.39 15.41
C PRO A 93 -4.44 -10.31 14.33
N LEU A 94 -5.14 -10.49 13.20
CA LEU A 94 -5.14 -9.52 12.12
C LEU A 94 -6.20 -8.46 12.35
N GLY A 95 -5.87 -7.25 11.92
CA GLY A 95 -6.85 -6.19 11.78
C GLY A 95 -6.67 -5.41 10.48
N ALA A 96 -7.73 -4.71 10.10
CA ALA A 96 -7.75 -3.87 8.92
C ALA A 96 -8.25 -2.46 9.27
N PHE A 97 -7.63 -1.45 8.65
CA PHE A 97 -8.24 -0.12 8.63
C PHE A 97 -9.40 -0.14 7.64
N LEU A 98 -10.57 0.22 8.12
CA LEU A 98 -11.79 0.27 7.33
C LEU A 98 -12.25 1.72 7.19
N SER A 99 -12.48 2.14 5.96
CA SER A 99 -13.11 3.43 5.65
C SER A 99 -14.45 3.20 4.95
N GLY A 100 -15.12 4.26 4.51
CA GLY A 100 -16.33 4.14 3.71
C GLY A 100 -16.06 3.79 2.24
N GLY A 101 -14.79 3.78 1.82
CA GLY A 101 -14.36 3.60 0.44
C GLY A 101 -14.32 2.14 -0.02
N ILE A 102 -14.35 1.93 -1.34
CA ILE A 102 -14.37 0.60 -1.96
C ILE A 102 -13.09 -0.21 -1.69
N ASP A 103 -11.92 0.43 -1.65
CA ASP A 103 -10.64 -0.25 -1.54
C ASP A 103 -10.45 -0.93 -0.18
N SER A 104 -10.60 -0.17 0.91
CA SER A 104 -10.48 -0.68 2.28
C SER A 104 -11.58 -1.69 2.60
N SER A 105 -12.79 -1.48 2.05
CA SER A 105 -13.91 -2.41 2.14
C SER A 105 -13.58 -3.75 1.48
N LEU A 106 -13.01 -3.72 0.28
CA LEU A 106 -12.66 -4.93 -0.47
C LEU A 106 -11.55 -5.71 0.24
N VAL A 107 -10.51 -5.02 0.73
CA VAL A 107 -9.44 -5.65 1.52
C VAL A 107 -10.00 -6.30 2.78
N SER A 108 -10.84 -5.58 3.53
CA SER A 108 -11.44 -6.08 4.77
C SER A 108 -12.38 -7.27 4.52
N ALA A 109 -13.17 -7.22 3.45
CA ALA A 109 -14.05 -8.30 3.04
C ALA A 109 -13.25 -9.57 2.66
N CYS A 110 -12.19 -9.43 1.86
CA CYS A 110 -11.29 -10.54 1.53
C CYS A 110 -10.61 -11.10 2.78
N LEU A 111 -10.09 -10.26 3.68
CA LEU A 111 -9.48 -10.73 4.93
C LEU A 111 -10.48 -11.49 5.80
N GLN A 112 -11.70 -10.97 5.95
CA GLN A 112 -12.76 -11.62 6.73
C GLN A 112 -13.23 -12.94 6.10
N ALA A 113 -13.34 -13.01 4.77
CA ALA A 113 -13.75 -14.23 4.06
C ALA A 113 -12.72 -15.37 4.20
N ASN A 114 -11.45 -15.04 4.41
CA ASN A 114 -10.37 -16.01 4.63
C ASN A 114 -10.05 -16.25 6.12
N SER A 115 -10.91 -15.78 7.03
CA SER A 115 -10.72 -15.94 8.48
C SER A 115 -11.87 -16.71 9.11
N ASP A 116 -11.54 -17.70 9.95
CA ASP A 116 -12.52 -18.46 10.74
C ASP A 116 -13.10 -17.67 11.92
N LYS A 117 -12.55 -16.48 12.21
CA LYS A 117 -12.97 -15.61 13.30
C LYS A 117 -13.23 -14.20 12.78
N PRO A 118 -14.06 -13.40 13.46
CA PRO A 118 -14.19 -11.99 13.15
C PRO A 118 -12.83 -11.29 13.21
N ILE A 119 -12.41 -10.66 12.11
CA ILE A 119 -11.21 -9.80 12.10
C ILE A 119 -11.52 -8.51 12.86
N ASP A 120 -10.50 -7.89 13.45
CA ASP A 120 -10.68 -6.55 14.02
C ASP A 120 -10.66 -5.50 12.89
N THR A 121 -11.68 -4.64 12.82
CA THR A 121 -11.69 -3.49 11.89
C THR A 121 -11.69 -2.18 12.65
N PHE A 122 -10.93 -1.21 12.17
CA PHE A 122 -10.71 0.06 12.87
C PHE A 122 -11.05 1.25 11.97
N THR A 123 -11.82 2.19 12.49
CA THR A 123 -12.17 3.43 11.81
C THR A 123 -12.00 4.63 12.73
N ILE A 124 -11.43 5.70 12.17
CA ILE A 124 -11.45 7.02 12.80
C ILE A 124 -12.67 7.79 12.29
N GLY A 125 -13.51 8.24 13.22
CA GLY A 125 -14.66 9.09 12.95
C GLY A 125 -14.39 10.55 13.31
N PHE A 126 -15.14 11.44 12.69
CA PHE A 126 -15.15 12.88 12.98
C PHE A 126 -16.56 13.34 13.32
N HIS A 127 -16.69 14.42 14.08
CA HIS A 127 -18.00 15.00 14.40
C HIS A 127 -18.54 15.90 13.27
N GLU A 128 -17.64 16.43 12.44
CA GLU A 128 -17.95 17.15 11.22
C GLU A 128 -18.43 16.17 10.14
N LYS A 129 -19.71 16.29 9.77
CA LYS A 129 -20.36 15.38 8.82
C LYS A 129 -19.61 15.23 7.49
N ASP A 130 -19.03 16.31 6.98
CA ASP A 130 -18.34 16.32 5.69
C ASP A 130 -17.03 15.51 5.70
N PHE A 131 -16.49 15.20 6.89
CA PHE A 131 -15.27 14.43 7.07
C PHE A 131 -15.52 13.04 7.67
N ASN A 132 -16.78 12.70 7.99
CA ASN A 132 -17.09 11.48 8.72
C ASN A 132 -17.56 10.34 7.81
N GLU A 133 -16.65 9.39 7.53
CA GLU A 133 -16.98 8.15 6.83
C GLU A 133 -17.33 6.97 7.75
N ALA A 134 -17.27 7.16 9.08
CA ALA A 134 -17.45 6.07 10.04
C ALA A 134 -18.81 5.38 9.93
N GLU A 135 -19.88 6.12 9.62
CA GLU A 135 -21.21 5.54 9.41
C GLU A 135 -21.25 4.55 8.23
N HIS A 136 -20.47 4.81 7.18
CA HIS A 136 -20.34 3.91 6.03
C HIS A 136 -19.50 2.70 6.40
N ALA A 137 -18.32 2.92 7.00
CA ALA A 137 -17.44 1.86 7.47
C ALA A 137 -18.18 0.88 8.41
N LYS A 138 -19.01 1.39 9.32
CA LYS A 138 -19.82 0.59 10.23
C LYS A 138 -20.81 -0.33 9.53
N LYS A 139 -21.48 0.15 8.47
CA LYS A 139 -22.40 -0.67 7.65
C LYS A 139 -21.65 -1.80 6.95
N ILE A 140 -20.45 -1.51 6.43
CA ILE A 140 -19.58 -2.51 5.80
C ILE A 140 -19.12 -3.54 6.84
N ALA A 141 -18.67 -3.08 8.01
CA ALA A 141 -18.20 -3.94 9.09
C ALA A 141 -19.29 -4.91 9.57
N GLN A 142 -20.54 -4.44 9.67
CA GLN A 142 -21.72 -5.25 9.96
C GLN A 142 -22.00 -6.25 8.84
N HIS A 143 -21.90 -5.83 7.58
CA HIS A 143 -22.13 -6.69 6.43
C HIS A 143 -21.14 -7.87 6.35
N ILE A 144 -19.86 -7.61 6.61
CA ILE A 144 -18.82 -8.64 6.58
C ILE A 144 -18.73 -9.44 7.89
N GLY A 145 -19.35 -8.97 8.98
CA GLY A 145 -19.33 -9.65 10.28
C GLY A 145 -18.01 -9.47 11.06
N SER A 146 -17.30 -8.37 10.83
CA SER A 146 -16.05 -8.06 11.54
C SER A 146 -16.30 -7.51 12.94
N LYS A 147 -15.28 -7.60 13.81
CA LYS A 147 -15.28 -6.97 15.13
C LYS A 147 -14.84 -5.51 14.98
N HIS A 148 -15.82 -4.62 14.87
CA HIS A 148 -15.58 -3.21 14.52
C HIS A 148 -15.28 -2.31 15.72
N HIS A 149 -14.31 -1.42 15.55
CA HIS A 149 -13.90 -0.42 16.53
C HIS A 149 -13.90 0.97 15.90
N GLU A 150 -14.57 1.91 16.54
CA GLU A 150 -14.63 3.31 16.13
C GLU A 150 -13.92 4.17 17.18
N LEU A 151 -13.05 5.09 16.74
CA LEU A 151 -12.51 6.15 17.58
C LEU A 151 -12.87 7.50 16.96
N TYR A 152 -13.63 8.31 17.70
CA TYR A 152 -13.97 9.66 17.26
C TYR A 152 -12.95 10.65 17.78
N LEU A 153 -12.45 11.50 16.88
CA LEU A 153 -11.56 12.61 17.20
C LEU A 153 -12.37 13.92 17.28
N ASN A 154 -12.02 14.74 18.26
CA ASN A 154 -12.56 16.09 18.47
C ASN A 154 -11.73 17.14 17.74
#